data_AF-A0A154P861-F1
#
_entry.id   AF-A0A154P861-F1
#
_cell.length_a   1.000
_cell.length_b   1.000
_cell.length_c   1.000
_cell.angle_alpha   90.00
_cell.angle_beta   90.00
_cell.angle_gamma   90.00
#
_symmetry.space_group_name_H-M   'P 1'
#
loop_
_entity.id
_entity.type
_entity.pdbx_description
1 polymer ?
#
loop_
_entity_poly.entity_id
_entity_poly.type
_entity_poly.pdbx_seq_one_letter_code
_entity_poly.pdbx_strand_id
1 'polypeptide(L)'
;MMLVPLAVVLIAALVVAEPAINEIRPQSNRPGRFLSLPVPQKCANRPKEFNFRGHNYFYSGHIPAHANQRVDWLDARNICREYCMDLVSIETQDENNLVFRLIQQNDVPYIWTSGRVCDFKGCENRRDLEPKSLYGWFWSANRKKMAPTNQVPEGWSFNPWSQTGHKKVKQPDNAEFDINGTNESCMSVLNNVYKDGISWHDVACYHQKPFVCEDSEELLNYIASTNPNLRL
;
A
#
# COMPACT_ATOMS: atom_id res chain seq x y z
N MET A 1 -51.75 -46.19 -13.17
CA MET A 1 -52.31 -45.01 -12.45
C MET A 1 -51.75 -45.10 -11.05
N MET A 2 -50.75 -44.33 -10.64
CA MET A 2 -50.77 -42.89 -10.40
C MET A 2 -49.35 -42.33 -10.51
N LEU A 3 -49.22 -41.18 -11.18
CA LEU A 3 -48.01 -40.36 -11.21
C LEU A 3 -47.85 -39.66 -9.87
N VAL A 4 -46.67 -39.73 -9.27
CA VAL A 4 -46.26 -38.86 -8.16
C VAL A 4 -45.44 -37.72 -8.77
N PRO A 5 -45.77 -36.44 -8.56
CA PRO A 5 -44.92 -35.36 -9.04
C PRO A 5 -43.76 -35.15 -8.07
N LEU A 6 -42.54 -35.17 -8.60
CA LEU A 6 -41.34 -34.68 -7.92
C LEU A 6 -41.49 -33.16 -7.72
N ALA A 7 -41.65 -32.73 -6.47
CA ALA A 7 -41.49 -31.32 -6.11
C ALA A 7 -39.98 -31.00 -6.05
N VAL A 8 -39.47 -30.33 -7.08
CA VAL A 8 -38.12 -29.75 -7.07
C VAL A 8 -38.17 -28.47 -6.24
N VAL A 9 -37.68 -28.53 -5.01
CA VAL A 9 -37.46 -27.33 -4.19
C VAL A 9 -36.18 -26.66 -4.68
N LEU A 10 -36.34 -25.65 -5.55
CA LEU A 10 -35.27 -24.72 -5.90
C LEU A 10 -35.03 -23.80 -4.70
N ILE A 11 -34.02 -24.13 -3.87
CA ILE A 11 -33.48 -23.18 -2.89
C ILE A 11 -32.61 -22.21 -3.68
N ALA A 12 -33.18 -21.07 -4.08
CA ALA A 12 -32.40 -19.95 -4.55
C ALA A 12 -31.63 -19.37 -3.36
N ALA A 13 -30.33 -19.67 -3.26
CA ALA A 13 -29.44 -18.95 -2.36
C ALA A 13 -29.28 -17.52 -2.89
N LEU A 14 -30.11 -16.61 -2.37
CA LEU A 14 -29.90 -15.18 -2.50
C LEU A 14 -28.62 -14.83 -1.73
N VAL A 15 -27.49 -14.79 -2.43
CA VAL A 15 -26.29 -14.11 -1.94
C VAL A 15 -26.62 -12.62 -1.96
N VAL A 16 -27.07 -12.11 -0.83
CA VAL A 16 -27.19 -10.66 -0.63
C VAL A 16 -25.77 -10.13 -0.54
N ALA A 17 -25.28 -9.56 -1.63
CA ALA A 17 -24.08 -8.75 -1.59
C ALA A 17 -24.41 -7.49 -0.79
N GLU A 18 -24.04 -7.48 0.49
CA GLU A 18 -24.12 -6.25 1.29
C GLU A 18 -23.12 -5.25 0.70
N PRO A 19 -23.57 -4.06 0.28
CA PRO A 19 -22.66 -3.02 -0.13
C PRO A 19 -21.97 -2.52 1.14
N ALA A 20 -20.64 -2.55 1.16
CA ALA A 20 -19.84 -1.94 2.22
C ALA A 20 -20.01 -0.41 2.16
N ILE A 21 -21.13 0.10 2.68
CA ILE A 21 -21.45 1.52 2.76
C ILE A 21 -21.66 1.83 4.22
N ASN A 22 -20.86 2.78 4.73
CA ASN A 22 -20.83 3.33 6.09
C ASN A 22 -20.04 2.54 7.14
N GLU A 23 -18.73 2.37 6.94
CA GLU A 23 -17.85 2.43 8.11
C GLU A 23 -17.74 3.88 8.59
N ILE A 24 -18.42 4.19 9.69
CA ILE A 24 -18.29 5.46 10.40
C ILE A 24 -16.83 5.59 10.84
N ARG A 25 -16.14 6.64 10.35
CA ARG A 25 -14.76 6.98 10.70
C ARG A 25 -14.59 6.99 12.22
N PRO A 26 -13.81 6.08 12.83
CA PRO A 26 -13.50 6.20 14.25
C PRO A 26 -12.75 7.52 14.47
N GLN A 27 -13.28 8.37 15.34
CA GLN A 27 -12.58 9.58 15.76
C GLN A 27 -11.25 9.18 16.42
N SER A 28 -10.15 9.51 15.74
CA SER A 28 -8.79 9.26 16.23
C SER A 28 -8.49 10.20 17.41
N ASN A 29 -8.69 9.72 18.63
CA ASN A 29 -8.32 10.40 19.88
C ASN A 29 -6.81 10.30 20.22
N ARG A 30 -5.94 10.08 19.22
CA ARG A 30 -4.49 10.01 19.46
C ARG A 30 -3.87 11.42 19.34
N PRO A 31 -3.04 11.88 20.30
CA PRO A 31 -2.14 13.02 20.04
C PRO A 31 -1.37 12.76 18.75
N GLY A 32 -0.98 13.82 18.02
CA GLY A 32 -0.48 13.75 16.65
C GLY A 32 0.32 12.47 16.36
N ARG A 33 -0.13 11.67 15.39
CA ARG A 33 0.52 10.40 15.06
C ARG A 33 1.81 10.71 14.31
N PHE A 34 2.95 10.36 14.90
CA PHE A 34 4.28 10.60 14.33
C PHE A 34 4.88 9.30 13.80
N LEU A 35 5.96 9.44 13.02
CA LEU A 35 6.76 8.31 12.58
C LEU A 35 7.49 7.66 13.77
N SER A 36 7.39 6.34 13.89
CA SER A 36 8.13 5.56 14.89
C SER A 36 9.63 5.58 14.60
N LEU A 37 10.42 5.58 15.67
CA LEU A 37 11.85 5.29 15.62
C LEU A 37 12.08 3.78 15.51
N PRO A 38 13.19 3.33 14.91
CA PRO A 38 13.55 1.93 14.85
C PRO A 38 13.79 1.34 16.25
N VAL A 39 13.43 0.08 16.44
CA VAL A 39 13.62 -0.65 17.70
C VAL A 39 14.83 -1.56 17.53
N PRO A 40 15.95 -1.36 18.26
CA PRO A 40 17.22 -2.05 18.00
C PRO A 40 17.06 -3.59 17.91
N GLN A 41 16.36 -4.19 18.86
CA GLN A 41 16.18 -5.65 18.88
C GLN A 41 15.32 -6.15 17.72
N LYS A 42 14.33 -5.37 17.26
CA LYS A 42 13.53 -5.72 16.08
C LYS A 42 14.37 -5.60 14.81
N CYS A 43 15.20 -4.57 14.68
CA CYS A 43 16.11 -4.43 13.55
C CYS A 43 17.09 -5.59 13.41
N ALA A 44 17.65 -6.06 14.53
CA ALA A 44 18.56 -7.21 14.56
C ALA A 44 17.88 -8.53 14.16
N ASN A 45 16.60 -8.69 14.49
CA ASN A 45 15.81 -9.89 14.20
C ASN A 45 14.76 -9.66 13.11
N ARG A 46 14.98 -8.65 12.24
CA ARG A 46 13.96 -8.26 11.26
C ARG A 46 13.71 -9.40 10.27
N PRO A 47 12.47 -9.59 9.82
CA PRO A 47 12.19 -10.59 8.80
C PRO A 47 12.91 -10.27 7.49
N LYS A 48 13.52 -11.28 6.88
CA LYS A 48 14.24 -11.19 5.60
C LYS A 48 13.70 -12.27 4.66
N GLU A 49 12.44 -12.12 4.26
CA GLU A 49 11.68 -13.14 3.53
C GLU A 49 12.19 -13.33 2.09
N PHE A 50 12.47 -12.22 1.41
CA PHE A 50 13.12 -12.22 0.10
C PHE A 50 14.12 -11.07 -0.01
N ASN A 51 15.06 -11.19 -0.93
CA ASN A 51 16.10 -10.20 -1.17
C ASN A 51 16.09 -9.76 -2.64
N PHE A 52 16.21 -8.46 -2.87
CA PHE A 52 16.39 -7.89 -4.19
C PHE A 52 17.43 -6.77 -4.12
N ARG A 53 18.48 -6.88 -4.95
CA ARG A 53 19.58 -5.90 -5.05
C ARG A 53 20.20 -5.49 -3.71
N GLY A 54 20.27 -6.41 -2.75
CA GLY A 54 20.88 -6.17 -1.44
C GLY A 54 19.90 -5.72 -0.37
N HIS A 55 18.67 -5.34 -0.72
CA HIS A 55 17.62 -5.02 0.25
C HIS A 55 16.81 -6.27 0.59
N ASN A 56 16.50 -6.44 1.88
CA ASN A 56 15.55 -7.46 2.32
C ASN A 56 14.14 -6.90 2.37
N TYR A 57 13.17 -7.79 2.21
CA TYR A 57 11.76 -7.46 2.20
C TYR A 57 10.97 -8.49 3.00
N PHE A 58 9.78 -8.10 3.46
CA PHE A 58 8.80 -9.06 3.94
C PHE A 58 7.36 -8.59 3.67
N TYR A 59 6.45 -9.55 3.52
CA TYR A 59 5.02 -9.30 3.48
C TYR A 59 4.40 -9.53 4.86
N SER A 60 3.59 -8.55 5.32
CA SER A 60 2.98 -8.60 6.66
C SER A 60 2.15 -9.88 6.89
N GLY A 61 1.49 -10.39 5.84
CA GLY A 61 0.68 -11.61 5.93
C GLY A 61 1.47 -12.88 6.24
N HIS A 62 2.78 -12.91 5.95
CA HIS A 62 3.65 -14.05 6.25
C HIS A 62 4.33 -13.97 7.61
N ILE A 63 4.23 -12.82 8.29
CA ILE A 63 4.80 -12.65 9.62
C ILE A 63 3.73 -13.03 10.65
N PRO A 64 3.96 -14.03 11.52
CA PRO A 64 2.93 -14.48 12.47
C PRO A 64 2.32 -13.35 13.33
N ALA A 65 3.13 -12.36 13.71
CA ALA A 65 2.68 -11.19 14.48
C ALA A 65 1.73 -10.25 13.69
N HIS A 66 1.73 -10.33 12.36
CA HIS A 66 1.02 -9.40 11.47
C HIS A 66 0.11 -10.12 10.46
N ALA A 67 0.00 -11.45 10.50
CA ALA A 67 -0.65 -12.27 9.48
C ALA A 67 -2.11 -11.85 9.20
N ASN A 68 -2.86 -11.53 10.26
CA ASN A 68 -4.26 -11.08 10.16
C ASN A 68 -4.40 -9.57 10.37
N GLN A 69 -3.29 -8.85 10.45
CA GLN A 69 -3.28 -7.43 10.76
C GLN A 69 -3.47 -6.62 9.48
N ARG A 70 -4.50 -5.77 9.48
CA ARG A 70 -4.70 -4.72 8.48
C ARG A 70 -4.67 -3.38 9.21
N VAL A 71 -3.90 -2.44 8.70
CA VAL A 71 -3.70 -1.14 9.33
C VAL A 71 -3.76 -0.03 8.30
N ASP A 72 -4.01 1.19 8.77
CA ASP A 72 -3.87 2.36 7.93
C ASP A 72 -2.41 2.59 7.51
N TRP A 73 -2.21 3.50 6.55
CA TRP A 73 -0.93 3.69 5.92
C TRP A 73 0.18 4.13 6.89
N LEU A 74 -0.13 4.98 7.87
CA LEU A 74 0.87 5.46 8.83
C LEU A 74 1.26 4.38 9.84
N ASP A 75 0.29 3.59 10.32
CA ASP A 75 0.59 2.46 11.20
C ASP A 75 1.39 1.39 10.43
N ALA A 76 1.10 1.14 9.14
CA ALA A 76 1.90 0.25 8.30
C ALA A 76 3.36 0.71 8.20
N ARG A 77 3.58 2.01 7.91
CA ARG A 77 4.93 2.60 7.91
C ARG A 77 5.61 2.44 9.25
N ASN A 78 4.94 2.77 10.34
CA ASN A 78 5.51 2.68 11.68
C ASN A 78 5.94 1.26 12.05
N ILE A 79 5.15 0.25 11.70
CA ILE A 79 5.51 -1.15 11.91
C ILE A 79 6.79 -1.50 11.14
N CYS A 80 6.89 -1.15 9.86
CA CYS A 80 8.11 -1.40 9.10
C CYS A 80 9.33 -0.69 9.72
N ARG A 81 9.15 0.58 10.13
CA ARG A 81 10.23 1.41 10.71
C ARG A 81 10.81 0.82 11.98
N GLU A 82 9.99 0.20 12.82
CA GLU A 82 10.46 -0.49 14.01
C GLU A 82 11.47 -1.61 13.70
N TYR A 83 11.41 -2.20 12.50
CA TYR A 83 12.34 -3.23 12.02
C TYR A 83 13.56 -2.68 11.25
N CYS A 84 13.81 -1.36 11.27
CA CYS A 84 14.79 -0.71 10.38
C CYS A 84 14.48 -0.91 8.89
N MET A 85 13.21 -1.11 8.59
CA MET A 85 12.66 -1.19 7.25
C MET A 85 11.73 0.00 7.05
N ASP A 86 11.10 0.10 5.90
CA ASP A 86 9.99 1.01 5.68
C ASP A 86 9.00 0.38 4.72
N LEU A 87 7.86 1.03 4.43
CA LEU A 87 7.00 0.53 3.35
C LEU A 87 7.80 0.45 2.04
N VAL A 88 7.51 -0.56 1.22
CA VAL A 88 8.21 -0.79 -0.04
C VAL A 88 8.11 0.42 -0.98
N SER A 89 9.23 0.74 -1.63
CA SER A 89 9.31 1.69 -2.73
C SER A 89 9.48 0.93 -4.03
N ILE A 90 8.59 1.11 -5.00
CA ILE A 90 8.62 0.33 -6.24
C ILE A 90 9.30 1.15 -7.33
N GLU A 91 10.63 1.11 -7.37
CA GLU A 91 11.42 2.04 -8.18
C GLU A 91 11.80 1.49 -9.56
N THR A 92 11.78 0.17 -9.68
CA THR A 92 12.10 -0.58 -10.90
C THR A 92 10.96 -1.50 -11.32
N GLN A 93 10.91 -1.84 -12.61
CA GLN A 93 9.92 -2.79 -13.09
C GLN A 93 10.09 -4.18 -12.44
N ASP A 94 11.31 -4.58 -12.10
CA ASP A 94 11.57 -5.85 -11.41
C ASP A 94 10.94 -5.87 -10.01
N GLU A 95 11.06 -4.79 -9.25
CA GLU A 95 10.38 -4.64 -7.95
C GLU A 95 8.86 -4.68 -8.11
N ASN A 96 8.33 -4.02 -9.14
CA ASN A 96 6.89 -4.07 -9.42
C ASN A 96 6.44 -5.51 -9.70
N ASN A 97 7.21 -6.26 -10.48
CA ASN A 97 6.93 -7.66 -10.80
C ASN A 97 7.06 -8.57 -9.56
N LEU A 98 7.97 -8.27 -8.63
CA LEU A 98 8.08 -8.98 -7.35
C LEU A 98 6.81 -8.76 -6.52
N VAL A 99 6.38 -7.50 -6.38
CA VAL A 99 5.18 -7.13 -5.62
C VAL A 99 3.92 -7.71 -6.27
N PHE A 100 3.80 -7.68 -7.60
CA PHE A 100 2.66 -8.25 -8.32
C PHE A 100 2.58 -9.77 -8.16
N ARG A 101 3.72 -10.47 -8.25
CA ARG A 101 3.77 -11.93 -8.01
C ARG A 101 3.38 -12.26 -6.59
N LEU A 102 3.84 -11.49 -5.61
CA LEU A 102 3.47 -11.67 -4.21
C LEU A 102 1.96 -11.57 -4.01
N ILE A 103 1.33 -10.54 -4.60
CA ILE A 103 -0.12 -10.37 -4.58
C ILE A 103 -0.84 -11.58 -5.21
N GLN A 104 -0.39 -12.02 -6.38
CA GLN A 104 -1.01 -13.14 -7.10
C GLN A 104 -0.89 -14.47 -6.33
N GLN A 105 0.30 -14.78 -5.83
CA GLN A 105 0.58 -16.06 -5.17
C GLN A 105 -0.17 -16.21 -3.85
N ASN A 106 -0.44 -15.09 -3.18
CA ASN A 106 -1.08 -15.06 -1.87
C ASN A 106 -2.55 -14.60 -1.92
N ASP A 107 -3.11 -14.46 -3.13
CA ASP A 107 -4.48 -13.98 -3.38
C ASP A 107 -4.83 -12.73 -2.55
N VAL A 108 -3.90 -11.77 -2.52
CA VAL A 108 -4.06 -10.57 -1.70
C VAL A 108 -4.87 -9.54 -2.48
N PRO A 109 -5.94 -8.97 -1.92
CA PRO A 109 -6.78 -8.03 -2.67
C PRO A 109 -6.11 -6.67 -2.86
N TYR A 110 -5.22 -6.29 -1.95
CA TYR A 110 -4.53 -4.99 -1.95
C TYR A 110 -3.40 -4.96 -0.93
N ILE A 111 -2.39 -4.14 -1.16
CA ILE A 111 -1.31 -3.89 -0.20
C ILE A 111 -0.90 -2.42 -0.17
N TRP A 112 -0.47 -1.94 1.00
CA TRP A 112 0.18 -0.64 1.11
C TRP A 112 1.60 -0.65 0.55
N THR A 113 1.97 0.48 -0.06
CA THR A 113 3.34 0.83 -0.47
C THR A 113 3.71 2.18 0.17
N SER A 114 4.96 2.62 0.03
CA SER A 114 5.38 3.92 0.57
C SER A 114 4.96 5.12 -0.27
N GLY A 115 4.26 4.91 -1.39
CA GLY A 115 3.86 5.98 -2.29
C GLY A 115 2.92 6.97 -1.62
N ARG A 116 3.23 8.26 -1.76
CA ARG A 116 2.51 9.37 -1.14
C ARG A 116 2.55 10.58 -2.08
N VAL A 117 1.46 11.33 -2.16
CA VAL A 117 1.45 12.65 -2.82
C VAL A 117 1.93 13.76 -1.86
N CYS A 118 2.68 14.75 -2.35
CA CYS A 118 3.13 15.90 -1.56
C CYS A 118 2.00 16.92 -1.36
N ASP A 119 1.01 16.58 -0.54
CA ASP A 119 -0.16 17.43 -0.21
C ASP A 119 -0.24 17.82 1.28
N PHE A 120 0.88 17.70 2.00
CA PHE A 120 1.00 18.02 3.41
C PHE A 120 1.90 19.26 3.64
N LYS A 121 1.98 19.69 4.91
CA LYS A 121 2.76 20.86 5.32
C LYS A 121 4.23 20.72 4.91
N GLY A 122 4.76 21.69 4.19
CA GLY A 122 6.11 21.68 3.62
C GLY A 122 6.14 21.53 2.09
N CYS A 123 5.01 21.19 1.46
CA CYS A 123 4.89 21.06 0.01
C CYS A 123 4.38 22.33 -0.70
N GLU A 124 3.95 23.37 0.02
CA GLU A 124 3.14 24.49 -0.49
C GLU A 124 3.82 25.32 -1.60
N ASN A 125 5.15 25.42 -1.58
CA ASN A 125 5.90 26.26 -2.52
C ASN A 125 6.63 25.45 -3.61
N ARG A 126 6.32 24.16 -3.74
CA ARG A 126 6.97 23.25 -4.69
C ARG A 126 6.28 23.26 -6.05
N ARG A 127 6.52 24.33 -6.83
CA ARG A 127 5.97 24.49 -8.19
C ARG A 127 6.33 23.35 -9.15
N ASP A 128 7.46 22.68 -8.91
CA ASP A 128 7.90 21.50 -9.67
C ASP A 128 7.07 20.24 -9.41
N LEU A 129 6.16 20.30 -8.43
CA LEU A 129 5.22 19.23 -8.09
C LEU A 129 3.79 19.53 -8.56
N GLU A 130 3.56 20.66 -9.25
CA GLU A 130 2.23 21.05 -9.71
C GLU A 130 1.97 20.71 -11.19
N PRO A 131 0.81 20.13 -11.55
CA PRO A 131 -0.27 19.71 -10.63
C PRO A 131 0.12 18.47 -9.82
N LYS A 132 -0.27 18.44 -8.54
CA LYS A 132 0.09 17.36 -7.58
C LYS A 132 -0.29 15.95 -8.04
N SER A 133 -1.45 15.80 -8.68
CA SER A 133 -1.89 14.50 -9.22
C SER A 133 -0.95 13.94 -10.29
N LEU A 134 -0.15 14.79 -10.93
CA LEU A 134 0.78 14.42 -11.98
C LEU A 134 2.22 14.31 -11.48
N TYR A 135 2.72 15.35 -10.80
CA TYR A 135 4.15 15.46 -10.45
C TYR A 135 4.43 15.33 -8.95
N GLY A 136 3.39 15.26 -8.12
CA GLY A 136 3.50 15.34 -6.66
C GLY A 136 3.80 14.02 -5.96
N TRP A 137 3.82 12.90 -6.67
CA TRP A 137 4.03 11.57 -6.09
C TRP A 137 5.50 11.26 -5.86
N PHE A 138 5.77 10.65 -4.71
CA PHE A 138 7.12 10.23 -4.29
C PHE A 138 7.04 9.01 -3.37
N TRP A 139 8.15 8.28 -3.26
CA TRP A 139 8.33 7.20 -2.31
C TRP A 139 8.71 7.78 -0.95
N SER A 140 7.79 7.75 0.01
CA SER A 140 8.01 8.40 1.30
C SER A 140 9.02 7.69 2.22
N ALA A 141 9.42 6.46 1.87
CA ALA A 141 10.44 5.69 2.57
C ALA A 141 11.85 6.27 2.34
N ASN A 142 12.17 6.68 1.12
CA ASN A 142 13.50 7.15 0.72
C ASN A 142 13.51 8.55 0.08
N ARG A 143 12.33 9.19 -0.05
CA ARG A 143 12.09 10.53 -0.59
C ARG A 143 12.34 10.66 -2.10
N LYS A 144 12.42 9.54 -2.84
CA LYS A 144 12.62 9.58 -4.30
C LYS A 144 11.34 10.00 -5.01
N LYS A 145 11.45 10.99 -5.90
CA LYS A 145 10.35 11.46 -6.75
C LYS A 145 9.94 10.35 -7.73
N MET A 146 8.64 10.11 -7.90
CA MET A 146 8.14 9.22 -8.94
C MET A 146 8.15 9.91 -10.31
N ALA A 147 8.15 9.12 -11.38
CA ALA A 147 7.85 9.64 -12.71
C ALA A 147 6.43 10.25 -12.74
N PRO A 148 6.16 11.19 -13.67
CA PRO A 148 4.80 11.72 -13.84
C PRO A 148 3.79 10.59 -14.02
N THR A 149 2.64 10.67 -13.35
CA THR A 149 1.65 9.57 -13.31
C THR A 149 1.08 9.19 -14.68
N ASN A 150 1.20 10.05 -15.69
CA ASN A 150 0.79 9.80 -17.06
C ASN A 150 1.92 9.28 -17.99
N GLN A 151 3.11 8.99 -17.46
CA GLN A 151 4.26 8.53 -18.23
C GLN A 151 4.70 7.13 -17.80
N VAL A 152 5.32 6.41 -18.73
CA VAL A 152 6.08 5.18 -18.40
C VAL A 152 7.37 5.61 -17.70
N PRO A 153 7.66 5.13 -16.48
CA PRO A 153 8.90 5.49 -15.81
C PRO A 153 10.14 5.02 -16.60
N GLU A 154 11.27 5.70 -16.42
CA GLU A 154 12.51 5.34 -17.12
C GLU A 154 12.94 3.90 -16.78
N GLY A 155 13.24 3.09 -17.81
CA GLY A 155 13.60 1.68 -17.65
C GLY A 155 12.41 0.73 -17.48
N TRP A 156 11.17 1.24 -17.56
CA TRP A 156 9.95 0.43 -17.52
C TRP A 156 9.38 0.25 -18.93
N SER A 157 8.64 -0.84 -19.13
CA SER A 157 7.95 -1.14 -20.39
C SER A 157 6.47 -0.71 -20.39
N PHE A 158 5.91 -0.38 -19.24
CA PHE A 158 4.53 0.08 -19.10
C PHE A 158 4.36 1.03 -17.90
N ASN A 159 3.28 1.81 -17.90
CA ASN A 159 2.89 2.64 -16.77
C ASN A 159 2.02 1.83 -15.80
N PRO A 160 2.42 1.68 -14.52
CA PRO A 160 1.70 0.83 -13.56
C PRO A 160 0.44 1.48 -12.96
N TRP A 161 0.20 2.78 -13.16
CA TRP A 161 -1.03 3.43 -12.75
C TRP A 161 -2.22 2.88 -13.56
N SER A 162 -3.30 2.53 -12.86
CA SER A 162 -4.47 1.96 -13.52
C SER A 162 -5.07 2.92 -14.55
N GLN A 163 -5.60 2.34 -15.62
CA GLN A 163 -6.31 3.09 -16.66
C GLN A 163 -7.78 3.36 -16.30
N THR A 164 -8.23 2.86 -15.14
CA THR A 164 -9.59 3.03 -14.61
C THR A 164 -9.54 3.11 -13.08
N GLY A 165 -10.67 3.39 -12.45
CA GLY A 165 -10.83 3.46 -11.00
C GLY A 165 -12.30 3.61 -10.65
N HIS A 166 -12.60 4.15 -9.47
CA HIS A 166 -13.98 4.42 -9.06
C HIS A 166 -14.70 5.34 -10.06
N LYS A 167 -14.01 6.38 -10.55
CA LYS A 167 -14.55 7.34 -11.53
C LYS A 167 -14.53 6.84 -12.97
N LYS A 168 -14.03 5.62 -13.22
CA LYS A 168 -13.79 5.07 -14.58
C LYS A 168 -12.85 5.93 -15.43
N VAL A 169 -11.91 6.59 -14.78
CA VAL A 169 -10.83 7.37 -15.40
C VAL A 169 -9.47 6.87 -14.90
N LYS A 170 -8.39 7.31 -15.55
CA LYS A 170 -7.03 6.90 -15.17
C LYS A 170 -6.67 7.37 -13.77
N GLN A 171 -5.93 6.54 -13.05
CA GLN A 171 -5.37 6.86 -11.74
C GLN A 171 -4.13 7.76 -11.86
N PRO A 172 -3.82 8.58 -10.85
CA PRO A 172 -4.62 8.83 -9.65
C PRO A 172 -5.85 9.73 -9.93
N ASP A 173 -7.02 9.38 -9.40
CA ASP A 173 -8.28 10.08 -9.70
C ASP A 173 -8.89 10.85 -8.53
N ASN A 174 -8.33 10.72 -7.32
CA ASN A 174 -8.81 11.34 -6.08
C ASN A 174 -10.34 11.25 -5.97
N ALA A 175 -10.89 10.07 -6.26
CA ALA A 175 -12.30 9.75 -6.25
C ALA A 175 -12.95 10.06 -4.90
N GLU A 176 -12.32 9.67 -3.80
CA GLU A 176 -12.93 9.78 -2.48
C GLU A 176 -13.18 11.24 -2.06
N PHE A 177 -12.38 12.17 -2.57
CA PHE A 177 -12.56 13.60 -2.29
C PHE A 177 -13.91 14.13 -2.77
N ASP A 178 -14.38 13.67 -3.93
CA ASP A 178 -15.68 14.08 -4.48
C ASP A 178 -16.85 13.42 -3.73
N ILE A 179 -16.59 12.33 -3.01
CA ILE A 179 -17.60 11.58 -2.25
C ILE A 179 -17.75 12.17 -0.85
N ASN A 180 -16.65 12.37 -0.13
CA ASN A 180 -16.68 12.73 1.29
C ASN A 180 -15.64 13.79 1.70
N GLY A 181 -14.89 14.37 0.75
CA GLY A 181 -13.86 15.38 1.01
C GLY A 181 -12.52 14.82 1.51
N THR A 182 -12.32 13.50 1.51
CA THR A 182 -11.05 12.87 1.90
C THR A 182 -10.13 12.72 0.70
N ASN A 183 -8.91 13.26 0.79
CA ASN A 183 -7.91 13.04 -0.24
C ASN A 183 -7.40 11.59 -0.26
N GLU A 184 -7.25 11.06 -1.47
CA GLU A 184 -6.58 9.80 -1.77
C GLU A 184 -5.08 10.00 -1.84
N SER A 185 -4.56 10.29 -0.66
CA SER A 185 -3.23 10.81 -0.45
C SER A 185 -2.12 9.74 -0.56
N CYS A 186 -2.48 8.45 -0.48
CA CYS A 186 -1.55 7.31 -0.37
C CYS A 186 -1.66 6.37 -1.57
N MET A 187 -0.60 5.63 -1.90
CA MET A 187 -0.60 4.69 -3.03
C MET A 187 -0.68 3.24 -2.56
N SER A 188 -1.59 2.48 -3.15
CA SER A 188 -1.75 1.05 -2.94
C SER A 188 -1.69 0.29 -4.27
N VAL A 189 -1.14 -0.92 -4.24
CA VAL A 189 -1.32 -1.86 -5.35
C VAL A 189 -2.60 -2.65 -5.08
N LEU A 190 -3.56 -2.58 -6.00
CA LEU A 190 -4.84 -3.29 -5.91
C LEU A 190 -4.84 -4.47 -6.88
N ASN A 191 -5.47 -5.57 -6.47
CA ASN A 191 -5.64 -6.77 -7.28
C ASN A 191 -7.05 -6.79 -7.89
N ASN A 192 -7.17 -6.25 -9.11
CA ASN A 192 -8.34 -6.36 -9.97
C ASN A 192 -9.66 -5.86 -9.35
N VAL A 193 -9.57 -4.92 -8.41
CA VAL A 193 -10.73 -4.33 -7.70
C VAL A 193 -11.68 -3.64 -8.69
N TYR A 194 -11.15 -3.05 -9.76
CA TYR A 194 -11.92 -2.32 -10.77
C TYR A 194 -11.93 -3.03 -12.14
N LYS A 195 -11.68 -4.35 -12.16
CA LYS A 195 -11.57 -5.18 -13.39
C LYS A 195 -10.43 -4.72 -14.33
N ASP A 196 -9.34 -4.28 -13.72
CA ASP A 196 -8.19 -3.64 -14.35
C ASP A 196 -6.88 -4.41 -14.18
N GLY A 197 -6.96 -5.65 -13.65
CA GLY A 197 -5.79 -6.43 -13.28
C GLY A 197 -5.10 -5.86 -12.04
N ILE A 198 -3.81 -6.17 -11.88
CA ILE A 198 -3.02 -5.66 -10.76
C ILE A 198 -2.42 -4.33 -11.17
N SER A 199 -2.74 -3.25 -10.46
CA SER A 199 -2.35 -1.89 -10.83
C SER A 199 -2.22 -0.98 -9.62
N TRP A 200 -1.57 0.16 -9.79
CA TRP A 200 -1.45 1.19 -8.77
C TRP A 200 -2.67 2.10 -8.76
N HIS A 201 -3.13 2.41 -7.55
CA HIS A 201 -4.26 3.31 -7.29
C HIS A 201 -3.88 4.29 -6.18
N ASP A 202 -4.40 5.51 -6.29
CA ASP A 202 -4.46 6.38 -5.13
C ASP A 202 -5.62 5.94 -4.23
N VAL A 203 -5.39 5.99 -2.92
CA VAL A 203 -6.33 5.51 -1.91
C VAL A 203 -6.22 6.40 -0.68
N ALA A 204 -7.36 6.68 -0.03
CA ALA A 204 -7.36 7.40 1.23
C ALA A 204 -6.54 6.66 2.30
N CYS A 205 -5.64 7.38 2.97
CA CYS A 205 -4.62 6.78 3.83
C CYS A 205 -5.17 6.02 5.05
N TYR A 206 -6.45 6.22 5.40
CA TYR A 206 -7.07 5.57 6.56
C TYR A 206 -7.52 4.12 6.28
N HIS A 207 -7.63 3.72 5.01
CA HIS A 207 -8.06 2.36 4.64
C HIS A 207 -7.12 1.32 5.25
N GLN A 208 -7.68 0.23 5.77
CA GLN A 208 -6.88 -0.80 6.42
C GLN A 208 -6.44 -1.86 5.42
N LYS A 209 -5.13 -2.06 5.28
CA LYS A 209 -4.55 -3.02 4.33
C LYS A 209 -3.38 -3.78 4.97
N PRO A 210 -3.07 -4.99 4.50
CA PRO A 210 -1.75 -5.56 4.72
C PRO A 210 -0.69 -4.76 3.94
N PHE A 211 0.58 -5.01 4.21
CA PHE A 211 1.67 -4.17 3.72
C PHE A 211 2.94 -4.97 3.41
N VAL A 212 3.81 -4.39 2.60
CA VAL A 212 5.14 -4.93 2.32
C VAL A 212 6.19 -3.96 2.86
N CYS A 213 7.14 -4.50 3.63
CA CYS A 213 8.27 -3.74 4.13
C CYS A 213 9.53 -4.03 3.32
N GLU A 214 10.43 -3.05 3.25
CA GLU A 214 11.72 -3.05 2.56
C GLU A 214 12.80 -2.45 3.46
N ASP A 215 14.03 -3.00 3.45
CA ASP A 215 15.17 -2.46 4.20
C ASP A 215 15.34 -0.94 3.99
N SER A 216 15.52 -0.20 5.08
CA SER A 216 15.80 1.24 5.02
C SER A 216 17.23 1.50 5.45
N GLU A 217 18.09 1.82 4.48
CA GLU A 217 19.50 2.16 4.74
C GLU A 217 19.64 3.28 5.77
N GLU A 218 18.77 4.28 5.74
CA GLU A 218 18.77 5.37 6.72
C GLU A 218 18.58 4.85 8.15
N LEU A 219 17.61 3.95 8.36
CA LEU A 219 17.30 3.42 9.69
C LEU A 219 18.31 2.38 10.15
N LEU A 220 18.82 1.57 9.22
CA LEU A 220 19.90 0.62 9.50
C LEU A 220 21.17 1.36 9.95
N ASN A 221 21.57 2.41 9.22
CA ASN A 221 22.72 3.23 9.58
C ASN A 221 22.51 3.97 10.91
N TYR A 222 21.31 4.49 11.16
CA TYR A 222 20.95 5.10 12.44
C TYR A 222 21.11 4.11 13.62
N ILE A 223 20.60 2.88 13.50
CA ILE A 223 20.75 1.88 14.57
C ILE A 223 22.20 1.42 14.71
N ALA A 224 22.92 1.19 13.61
CA ALA A 224 24.33 0.80 13.65
C ALA A 224 25.20 1.84 14.39
N SER A 225 24.96 3.13 14.13
CA SER A 225 25.70 4.22 14.79
C SER A 225 25.36 4.41 16.27
N THR A 226 24.11 4.14 16.66
CA THR A 226 23.63 4.33 18.05
C THR A 226 23.79 3.08 18.91
N ASN A 227 24.01 1.91 18.30
CA ASN A 227 24.15 0.61 18.95
C ASN A 227 25.34 -0.18 18.36
N PRO A 228 26.60 0.25 18.57
CA PRO A 228 27.77 -0.27 17.84
C PRO A 228 28.06 -1.77 18.07
N ASN A 229 27.54 -2.35 19.15
CA ASN A 229 27.70 -3.78 19.46
C ASN A 229 26.58 -4.65 18.89
N LEU A 230 25.55 -4.06 18.29
CA LEU A 230 24.41 -4.76 17.72
C LEU A 230 24.73 -5.26 16.31
N ARG A 231 24.41 -6.52 16.02
CA ARG A 231 24.52 -7.10 14.68
C ARG A 231 23.18 -6.98 13.95
N LEU A 232 23.21 -6.47 12.71
CA LEU A 232 22.04 -6.24 11.85
C LEU A 232 21.96 -7.23 10.68
#